data_AF-A0A950ZNI6-F1
#
_entry.id   AF-A0A950ZNI6-F1
#
_cell.length_a   1.000
_cell.length_b   1.000
_cell.length_c   1.000
_cell.angle_alpha   90.00
_cell.angle_beta   90.00
_cell.angle_gamma   90.00
#
_symmetry.space_group_name_H-M   'P 1'
#
loop_
_entity.id
_entity.type
_entity.pdbx_description
1 polymer ?
#
loop_
_entity_poly.entity_id
_entity_poly.type
_entity_poly.pdbx_seq_one_letter_code
_entity_poly.pdbx_strand_id
1 'polypeptide(L)'
;MAIMDQLFPALNRAFFDSIYANGGVHQVDGLDAGYNAVPMAFEGTPNGAGSHNGSSYQDGWDGYDWKVLRQLQGMSVAAPFSSTTVAHVCGGAGLAGCGAAVDGALLSTYNALASINGSTAVQGWSQDAATKSAGQTMPQYDDIQFAAVGIVGQQAIDWQNRPTFQQVVEFPS
;
A
#
# COMPACT_ATOMS: atom_id res chain seq x y z
N MET A 1 9.16 -0.04 -2.68
CA MET A 1 8.32 -0.94 -1.87
C MET A 1 8.20 -0.34 -0.46
N ALA A 2 9.25 -0.26 0.37
CA ALA A 2 9.17 0.26 1.76
C ALA A 2 8.45 1.60 1.95
N ILE A 3 8.61 2.55 1.01
CA ILE A 3 7.86 3.81 1.07
C ILE A 3 6.35 3.58 0.93
N MET A 4 5.94 2.75 -0.03
CA MET A 4 4.52 2.47 -0.28
C MET A 4 3.91 1.60 0.80
N ASP A 5 4.65 0.64 1.36
CA ASP A 5 4.18 -0.21 2.47
C ASP A 5 3.83 0.61 3.71
N GLN A 6 4.52 1.74 3.90
CA GLN A 6 4.21 2.71 4.96
C GLN A 6 3.16 3.75 4.54
N LEU A 7 3.25 4.29 3.32
CA LEU A 7 2.42 5.40 2.86
C LEU A 7 0.97 4.99 2.60
N PHE A 8 0.77 3.83 1.98
CA PHE A 8 -0.54 3.44 1.52
C PHE A 8 -1.51 3.15 2.68
N PRO A 9 -1.12 2.39 3.72
CA PRO A 9 -1.90 2.34 4.95
C PRO A 9 -2.13 3.72 5.57
N ALA A 10 -1.12 4.61 5.58
CA ALA A 10 -1.27 5.95 6.13
C ALA A 10 -2.32 6.79 5.37
N LEU A 11 -2.40 6.67 4.04
CA LEU A 11 -3.42 7.32 3.21
C LEU A 11 -4.82 6.75 3.47
N ASN A 12 -4.95 5.42 3.50
CA ASN A 12 -6.21 4.76 3.85
C ASN A 12 -6.75 5.25 5.20
N ARG A 13 -5.87 5.27 6.21
CA ARG A 13 -6.15 5.80 7.54
C ARG A 13 -6.57 7.27 7.49
N ALA A 14 -5.81 8.11 6.79
CA ALA A 14 -6.09 9.53 6.67
C ALA A 14 -7.45 9.82 6.01
N PHE A 15 -7.85 9.01 5.02
CA PHE A 15 -9.12 9.19 4.33
C PHE A 15 -10.31 8.60 5.08
N PHE A 16 -10.15 7.45 5.73
CA PHE A 16 -11.30 6.65 6.13
C PHE A 16 -11.42 6.32 7.61
N ASP A 17 -10.50 6.80 8.46
CA ASP A 17 -10.55 6.51 9.90
C ASP A 17 -11.83 6.96 10.58
N SER A 18 -12.33 8.15 10.22
CA SER A 18 -13.60 8.70 10.70
C SER A 18 -14.83 7.83 10.38
N ILE A 19 -14.70 6.90 9.43
CA ILE A 19 -15.76 6.00 8.99
C ILE A 19 -15.56 4.60 9.58
N TYR A 20 -14.34 4.05 9.51
CA TYR A 20 -14.09 2.62 9.77
C TYR A 20 -13.13 2.31 10.91
N ALA A 21 -12.42 3.30 11.49
CA ALA A 21 -11.48 3.01 12.58
C ALA A 21 -12.17 2.62 13.90
N ASN A 22 -13.49 2.82 14.01
CA ASN A 22 -14.23 2.33 15.17
C ASN A 22 -14.21 0.79 15.19
N GLY A 23 -13.62 0.20 16.24
CA GLY A 23 -13.30 -1.23 16.31
C GLY A 23 -11.82 -1.56 16.04
N GLY A 24 -11.03 -0.55 15.67
CA GLY A 24 -9.58 -0.65 15.48
C GLY A 24 -9.15 -1.13 14.10
N VAL A 25 -7.84 -1.22 13.94
CA VAL A 25 -7.15 -1.77 12.77
C VAL A 25 -6.40 -3.03 13.17
N HIS A 26 -6.20 -3.93 12.22
CA HIS A 26 -5.28 -5.06 12.40
C HIS A 26 -3.99 -4.79 11.62
N GLN A 27 -2.94 -5.51 12.01
CA GLN A 27 -1.60 -5.37 11.43
C GLN A 27 -1.11 -6.69 10.85
N VAL A 28 -0.30 -6.58 9.79
CA VAL A 28 0.48 -7.66 9.21
C VAL A 28 1.93 -7.15 9.12
N ASP A 29 2.88 -7.94 9.63
CA ASP A 29 4.30 -7.60 9.65
C ASP A 29 4.64 -6.23 10.28
N GLY A 30 3.84 -5.82 11.27
CA GLY A 30 4.02 -4.55 12.00
C GLY A 30 3.50 -3.31 11.27
N LEU A 31 2.81 -3.49 10.14
CA LEU A 31 2.15 -2.43 9.38
C LEU A 31 0.63 -2.58 9.46
N ASP A 32 -0.09 -1.46 9.48
CA ASP A 32 -1.55 -1.45 9.41
C ASP A 32 -2.02 -2.09 8.10
N ALA A 33 -2.85 -3.12 8.21
CA ALA A 33 -3.23 -3.98 7.09
C ALA A 33 -4.73 -3.96 6.79
N GLY A 34 -5.55 -3.36 7.64
CA GLY A 34 -6.99 -3.21 7.38
C GLY A 34 -7.79 -2.74 8.59
N TYR A 35 -9.02 -2.30 8.34
CA TYR A 35 -9.99 -2.01 9.39
C TYR A 35 -10.66 -3.29 9.90
N ASN A 36 -10.87 -3.40 11.21
CA ASN A 36 -11.60 -4.54 11.78
C ASN A 36 -13.10 -4.49 11.46
N ALA A 37 -13.61 -3.33 11.05
CA ALA A 37 -15.02 -3.10 10.74
C ALA A 37 -15.45 -3.69 9.38
N VAL A 38 -14.51 -3.97 8.47
CA VAL A 38 -14.80 -4.49 7.12
C VAL A 38 -13.82 -5.60 6.73
N PRO A 39 -14.25 -6.66 6.03
CA PRO A 39 -13.40 -7.79 5.68
C PRO A 39 -12.55 -7.50 4.42
N MET A 40 -11.94 -6.31 4.34
CA MET A 40 -11.12 -5.87 3.21
C MET A 40 -9.78 -5.36 3.74
N ALA A 41 -8.69 -5.99 3.29
CA ALA A 41 -7.34 -5.51 3.58
C ALA A 41 -7.09 -4.16 2.90
N PHE A 42 -6.17 -3.38 3.45
CA PHE A 42 -5.65 -2.17 2.81
C PHE A 42 -4.97 -2.51 1.50
N GLU A 43 -4.01 -3.43 1.54
CA GLU A 43 -3.19 -3.88 0.43
C GLU A 43 -2.84 -5.37 0.60
N GLY A 44 -2.65 -6.08 -0.51
CA GLY A 44 -1.99 -7.38 -0.50
C GLY A 44 -0.48 -7.22 -0.66
N THR A 45 0.28 -7.21 0.45
CA THR A 45 1.76 -7.09 0.37
C THR A 45 2.36 -8.34 -0.28
N PRO A 46 3.48 -8.22 -1.03
CA PRO A 46 4.11 -9.36 -1.71
C PRO A 46 4.52 -10.48 -0.76
N ASN A 47 5.20 -10.15 0.35
CA ASN A 47 5.61 -11.15 1.33
C ASN A 47 4.41 -11.79 2.06
N GLY A 48 3.45 -10.96 2.50
CA GLY A 48 2.22 -11.40 3.16
C GLY A 48 2.45 -12.31 4.36
N ALA A 49 3.32 -11.93 5.30
CA ALA A 49 3.75 -12.76 6.43
C ALA A 49 4.27 -14.16 6.02
N GLY A 50 4.98 -14.24 4.90
CA GLY A 50 5.54 -15.48 4.34
C GLY A 50 4.56 -16.33 3.53
N SER A 51 3.36 -15.84 3.24
CA SER A 51 2.42 -16.52 2.33
C SER A 51 2.78 -16.36 0.85
N HIS A 52 3.67 -15.43 0.51
CA HIS A 52 4.18 -15.17 -0.84
C HIS A 52 3.05 -14.91 -1.85
N ASN A 53 2.42 -13.74 -1.72
CA ASN A 53 1.31 -13.33 -2.56
C ASN A 53 1.77 -13.00 -3.98
N GLY A 54 1.08 -13.57 -4.98
CA GLY A 54 1.43 -13.40 -6.39
C GLY A 54 0.86 -12.15 -7.06
N SER A 55 -0.12 -11.49 -6.45
CA SER A 55 -0.71 -10.24 -6.93
C SER A 55 -0.87 -9.30 -5.76
N SER A 56 -0.11 -8.21 -5.75
CA SER A 56 -0.51 -7.03 -5.00
C SER A 56 -1.73 -6.41 -5.68
N TYR A 57 -2.52 -5.61 -4.97
CA TYR A 57 -3.71 -4.93 -5.50
C TYR A 57 -4.83 -5.84 -6.06
N GLN A 58 -4.85 -7.15 -5.75
CA GLN A 58 -5.97 -8.03 -6.14
C GLN A 58 -7.28 -7.58 -5.48
N ASP A 59 -7.15 -7.17 -4.22
CA ASP A 59 -8.12 -6.46 -3.41
C ASP A 59 -7.39 -5.28 -2.76
N GLY A 60 -8.11 -4.22 -2.43
CA GLY A 60 -7.50 -3.08 -1.76
C GLY A 60 -8.27 -1.78 -1.93
N TRP A 61 -7.66 -0.71 -1.45
CA TRP A 61 -8.33 0.58 -1.31
C TRP A 61 -7.98 1.60 -2.40
N ASP A 62 -7.07 1.28 -3.34
CA ASP A 62 -6.56 2.23 -4.34
C ASP A 62 -7.67 2.89 -5.16
N GLY A 63 -8.69 2.11 -5.53
CA GLY A 63 -9.84 2.62 -6.27
C GLY A 63 -10.67 3.64 -5.46
N TYR A 64 -10.75 3.45 -4.14
CA TYR A 64 -11.43 4.37 -3.23
C TYR A 64 -10.57 5.61 -2.97
N ASP A 65 -9.28 5.46 -2.69
CA ASP A 65 -8.32 6.55 -2.55
C ASP A 65 -8.31 7.45 -3.77
N TRP A 66 -8.22 6.83 -4.96
CA TRP A 66 -8.25 7.55 -6.22
C TRP A 66 -9.57 8.28 -6.44
N LYS A 67 -10.69 7.72 -5.98
CA LYS A 67 -11.99 8.39 -6.02
C LYS A 67 -12.03 9.59 -5.08
N VAL A 68 -11.48 9.49 -3.86
CA VAL A 68 -11.36 10.64 -2.92
C VAL A 68 -10.54 11.75 -3.55
N LEU A 69 -9.35 11.43 -4.07
CA LEU A 69 -8.45 12.41 -4.69
C LEU A 69 -9.09 13.10 -5.90
N ARG A 70 -9.80 12.36 -6.75
CA ARG A 70 -10.52 12.93 -7.89
C ARG A 70 -11.69 13.81 -7.46
N GLN A 71 -12.47 13.40 -6.45
CA GLN A 71 -13.56 14.22 -5.92
C GLN A 71 -13.04 15.49 -5.22
N LEU A 72 -11.90 15.41 -4.52
CA LEU A 72 -11.18 16.56 -3.96
C LEU A 72 -10.79 17.56 -5.06
N GLN A 73 -10.31 17.07 -6.21
CA GLN A 73 -9.93 17.89 -7.36
C GLN A 73 -11.14 18.38 -8.19
N GLY A 74 -12.37 18.06 -7.79
CA GLY A 74 -13.57 18.42 -8.54
C GLY A 74 -13.73 17.68 -9.87
N MET A 75 -12.99 16.57 -10.06
CA MET A 75 -13.10 15.75 -11.26
C MET A 75 -14.39 14.92 -11.25
N SER A 76 -14.98 14.72 -12.43
CA SER A 76 -16.09 13.78 -12.59
C SER A 76 -15.59 12.34 -12.37
N VAL A 77 -16.32 11.58 -11.56
CA VAL A 77 -16.07 10.15 -11.29
C VAL A 77 -17.34 9.36 -11.52
N ALA A 78 -17.20 8.17 -12.12
CA ALA A 78 -18.32 7.23 -12.19
C ALA A 78 -18.68 6.75 -10.78
N ALA A 79 -19.97 6.78 -10.45
CA ALA A 79 -20.48 6.45 -9.11
C ALA A 79 -19.71 7.16 -7.98
N PRO A 80 -19.88 8.49 -7.84
CA PRO A 80 -19.22 9.26 -6.77
C PRO A 80 -19.65 8.76 -5.40
N PHE A 81 -18.81 8.99 -4.40
CA PHE A 81 -19.22 8.77 -3.01
C PHE A 81 -20.46 9.60 -2.69
N SER A 82 -21.35 9.03 -1.87
CA SER A 82 -22.54 9.71 -1.40
C SER A 82 -22.18 10.98 -0.62
N SER A 83 -23.11 11.93 -0.52
CA SER A 83 -22.90 13.14 0.29
C SER A 83 -22.58 12.81 1.76
N THR A 84 -23.18 11.75 2.30
CA THR A 84 -22.86 11.23 3.63
C THR A 84 -21.41 10.78 3.74
N THR A 85 -20.94 9.95 2.80
CA THR A 85 -19.55 9.48 2.78
C THR A 85 -18.58 10.66 2.61
N VAL A 86 -18.89 11.60 1.72
CA VAL A 86 -18.10 12.81 1.47
C VAL A 86 -18.00 13.73 2.69
N ALA A 87 -19.03 13.79 3.52
CA ALA A 87 -19.02 14.59 4.75
C ALA A 87 -18.11 14.00 5.85
N HIS A 88 -17.79 12.70 5.76
CA HIS A 88 -16.98 12.00 6.75
C HIS A 88 -15.58 11.65 6.27
N VAL A 89 -15.33 11.54 4.97
CA VAL A 89 -13.97 11.28 4.45
C VAL A 89 -13.01 12.35 4.92
N CYS A 90 -11.77 11.99 5.28
CA CYS A 90 -10.75 12.90 5.79
C CYS A 90 -11.12 13.62 7.10
N GLY A 91 -12.04 13.05 7.88
CA GLY A 91 -12.44 13.57 9.19
C GLY A 91 -13.66 14.48 9.15
N GLY A 92 -13.84 15.29 10.21
CA GLY A 92 -15.04 16.12 10.39
C GLY A 92 -15.22 17.27 9.39
N ALA A 93 -14.19 17.58 8.59
CA ALA A 93 -14.26 18.59 7.54
C ALA A 93 -14.64 18.01 6.16
N GLY A 94 -14.86 16.69 6.06
CA GLY A 94 -15.14 16.03 4.79
C GLY A 94 -14.02 16.24 3.76
N LEU A 95 -14.39 16.30 2.48
CA LEU A 95 -13.46 16.56 1.37
C LEU A 95 -12.57 17.80 1.57
N ALA A 96 -13.07 18.86 2.22
CA ALA A 96 -12.28 20.07 2.46
C ALA A 96 -11.06 19.82 3.37
N GLY A 97 -11.12 18.78 4.21
CA GLY A 97 -10.01 18.35 5.08
C GLY A 97 -8.97 17.47 4.40
N CYS A 98 -9.24 16.95 3.19
CA CYS A 98 -8.38 15.92 2.58
C CYS A 98 -6.97 16.40 2.25
N GLY A 99 -6.76 17.67 1.90
CA GLY A 99 -5.41 18.18 1.66
C GLY A 99 -4.52 18.04 2.90
N ALA A 100 -5.01 18.50 4.06
CA ALA A 100 -4.30 18.38 5.33
C ALA A 100 -4.14 16.91 5.77
N ALA A 101 -5.11 16.05 5.47
CA ALA A 101 -5.04 14.63 5.76
C ALA A 101 -3.93 13.94 4.94
N VAL A 102 -3.80 14.26 3.64
CA VAL A 102 -2.72 13.76 2.77
C VAL A 102 -1.36 14.26 3.26
N ASP A 103 -1.23 15.55 3.57
CA ASP A 103 0.01 16.11 4.10
C ASP A 103 0.43 15.43 5.42
N GLY A 104 -0.56 15.16 6.29
CA GLY A 104 -0.36 14.40 7.53
C GLY A 104 0.13 12.97 7.29
N ALA A 105 -0.46 12.26 6.31
CA ALA A 105 -0.03 10.91 5.93
C ALA A 105 1.39 10.88 5.33
N LEU A 106 1.73 11.86 4.49
CA LEU A 106 3.07 12.00 3.92
C LEU A 106 4.11 12.29 5.02
N LEU A 107 3.79 13.20 5.94
CA LEU A 107 4.68 13.56 7.03
C LEU A 107 4.87 12.40 8.02
N SER A 108 3.81 11.67 8.37
CA SER A 108 3.91 10.51 9.26
C SER A 108 4.75 9.40 8.63
N THR A 109 4.53 9.12 7.34
CA THR A 109 5.33 8.19 6.54
C THR A 109 6.80 8.59 6.53
N TYR A 110 7.09 9.86 6.23
CA TYR A 110 8.45 10.37 6.21
C TYR A 110 9.16 10.17 7.56
N ASN A 111 8.49 10.52 8.66
CA ASN A 111 9.06 10.40 10.00
C ASN A 111 9.32 8.93 10.38
N ALA A 112 8.39 8.03 10.08
CA ALA A 112 8.54 6.60 10.34
C ALA A 112 9.74 6.02 9.56
N LEU A 113 9.82 6.32 8.26
CA LEU A 113 10.88 5.78 7.41
C LEU A 113 12.24 6.42 7.70
N ALA A 114 12.29 7.72 7.99
CA ALA A 114 13.52 8.39 8.40
C ALA A 114 14.09 7.77 9.69
N SER A 115 13.20 7.45 10.64
CA SER A 115 13.57 6.79 11.89
C SER A 115 14.11 5.37 11.65
N ILE A 116 13.40 4.53 10.92
CA ILE A 116 13.76 3.12 10.77
C ILE A 116 15.00 2.89 9.89
N ASN A 117 15.21 3.77 8.90
CA ASN A 117 16.40 3.77 8.05
C ASN A 117 17.56 4.55 8.67
N GLY A 118 17.35 5.31 9.75
CA GLY A 118 18.39 6.12 10.41
C GLY A 118 18.95 7.24 9.54
N SER A 119 18.19 7.71 8.56
CA SER A 119 18.62 8.72 7.58
C SER A 119 17.42 9.49 7.03
N THR A 120 17.58 10.78 6.79
CA THR A 120 16.58 11.63 6.12
C THR A 120 16.66 11.58 4.59
N ALA A 121 17.64 10.86 4.05
CA ALA A 121 17.91 10.75 2.63
C ALA A 121 17.04 9.65 1.99
N VAL A 122 15.90 10.05 1.41
CA VAL A 122 14.84 9.17 0.88
C VAL A 122 15.37 8.13 -0.13
N GLN A 123 16.34 8.50 -0.96
CA GLN A 123 16.90 7.61 -1.98
C GLN A 123 17.60 6.37 -1.41
N GLY A 124 18.00 6.40 -0.13
CA GLY A 124 18.63 5.27 0.55
C GLY A 124 17.66 4.39 1.34
N TRP A 125 16.37 4.74 1.38
CA TRP A 125 15.40 4.02 2.17
C TRP A 125 15.09 2.66 1.57
N SER A 126 15.36 1.62 2.34
CA SER A 126 15.18 0.21 1.98
C SER A 126 14.61 -0.61 3.12
N GLN A 127 14.16 0.06 4.18
CA GLN A 127 13.66 -0.56 5.40
C GLN A 127 12.30 -0.01 5.80
N ASP A 128 11.44 -0.88 6.31
CA ASP A 128 10.25 -0.60 7.09
C ASP A 128 10.18 -1.53 8.32
N ALA A 129 9.02 -1.58 9.01
CA ALA A 129 8.86 -2.41 10.20
C ALA A 129 9.08 -3.90 9.91
N ALA A 130 8.56 -4.38 8.78
CA ALA A 130 8.61 -5.77 8.37
C ALA A 130 10.06 -6.19 8.04
N THR A 131 10.74 -5.43 7.18
CA THR A 131 12.11 -5.74 6.76
C THR A 131 13.10 -5.62 7.93
N LYS A 132 12.88 -4.63 8.81
CA LYS A 132 13.71 -4.45 10.00
C LYS A 132 13.60 -5.64 10.93
N SER A 133 12.38 -6.14 11.13
CA SER A 133 12.15 -7.34 11.93
C SER A 133 12.73 -8.59 11.29
N ALA A 134 12.68 -8.70 9.95
CA ALA A 134 13.24 -9.81 9.20
C ALA A 134 14.78 -9.76 9.03
N GLY A 135 15.41 -8.61 9.32
CA GLY A 135 16.83 -8.41 9.07
C GLY A 135 17.21 -8.40 7.59
N GLN A 136 16.25 -8.06 6.73
CA GLN A 136 16.38 -8.02 5.27
C GLN A 136 16.25 -6.58 4.75
N THR A 137 16.65 -6.31 3.52
CA THR A 137 16.23 -5.08 2.82
C THR A 137 14.96 -5.35 2.02
N MET A 138 14.23 -4.31 1.67
CA MET A 138 12.95 -4.47 0.99
C MET A 138 13.00 -5.30 -0.31
N PRO A 139 14.00 -5.15 -1.20
CA PRO A 139 14.10 -6.06 -2.34
C PRO A 139 14.13 -7.53 -1.91
N GLN A 140 15.01 -7.89 -0.96
CA GLN A 140 15.14 -9.27 -0.46
C GLN A 140 13.88 -9.80 0.22
N TYR A 141 13.15 -8.91 0.90
CA TYR A 141 11.94 -9.28 1.63
C TYR A 141 10.78 -9.62 0.70
N ASP A 142 10.65 -8.90 -0.41
CA ASP A 142 9.58 -9.11 -1.38
C ASP A 142 9.96 -10.02 -2.56
N ASP A 143 11.24 -10.33 -2.75
CA ASP A 143 11.75 -11.16 -3.84
C ASP A 143 10.92 -12.44 -4.10
N ILE A 144 10.66 -12.72 -5.37
CA ILE A 144 10.04 -13.96 -5.80
C ILE A 144 11.06 -15.08 -5.68
N GLN A 145 10.78 -16.03 -4.78
CA GLN A 145 11.61 -17.21 -4.53
C GLN A 145 11.14 -18.40 -5.36
N PHE A 146 12.09 -19.17 -5.90
CA PHE A 146 11.79 -20.38 -6.67
C PHE A 146 12.01 -21.64 -5.83
N ALA A 147 11.00 -22.51 -5.77
CA ALA A 147 11.18 -23.85 -5.22
C ALA A 147 12.00 -24.70 -6.19
N ALA A 148 13.15 -25.20 -5.74
CA ALA A 148 14.00 -26.07 -6.55
C ALA A 148 13.34 -27.44 -6.77
N VAL A 149 13.31 -27.89 -8.02
CA VAL A 149 12.92 -29.26 -8.38
C VAL A 149 14.20 -30.02 -8.77
N GLY A 150 14.84 -30.66 -7.80
CA GLY A 150 16.11 -31.36 -7.98
C GLY A 150 17.33 -30.58 -7.47
N ILE A 151 18.49 -30.77 -8.11
CA ILE A 151 19.77 -30.21 -7.64
C ILE A 151 20.08 -28.80 -8.19
N VAL A 152 19.27 -28.28 -9.11
CA VAL A 152 19.47 -26.96 -9.73
C VAL A 152 18.35 -26.02 -9.29
N GLY A 153 18.74 -24.93 -8.63
CA GLY A 153 17.83 -23.82 -8.30
C GLY A 153 17.89 -22.70 -9.34
N GLN A 154 16.98 -21.74 -9.20
CA GLN A 154 17.02 -20.46 -9.92
C GLN A 154 17.26 -19.34 -8.90
N GLN A 155 17.92 -18.27 -9.34
CA GLN A 155 18.07 -17.08 -8.50
C GLN A 155 16.70 -16.45 -8.25
N ALA A 156 16.53 -15.88 -7.06
CA ALA A 156 15.38 -15.03 -6.77
C ALA A 156 15.35 -13.85 -7.76
N ILE A 157 14.15 -13.36 -8.04
CA ILE A 157 13.96 -12.16 -8.87
C ILE A 157 13.18 -11.12 -8.07
N ASP A 158 13.50 -9.86 -8.32
CA ASP A 158 12.75 -8.74 -7.78
C ASP A 158 11.25 -8.92 -8.07
N TRP A 159 10.44 -8.71 -7.03
CA TRP A 159 9.00 -8.68 -7.22
C TRP A 159 8.59 -7.54 -8.14
N GLN A 160 7.64 -7.84 -9.02
CA GLN A 160 7.11 -6.89 -10.00
C GLN A 160 5.60 -7.07 -10.06
N ASN A 161 4.85 -5.97 -9.98
CA ASN A 161 3.44 -5.98 -10.30
C ASN A 161 3.24 -6.15 -11.83
N ARG A 162 3.28 -7.39 -12.32
CA ARG A 162 3.19 -7.72 -13.74
C ARG A 162 2.31 -8.94 -13.98
N PRO A 163 1.63 -9.04 -15.14
CA PRO A 163 0.96 -10.27 -15.54
C PRO A 163 1.94 -11.45 -15.56
N THR A 164 1.45 -12.63 -15.17
CA THR A 164 2.21 -13.89 -15.18
C THR A 164 2.78 -14.21 -16.56
N PHE A 165 2.09 -13.81 -17.63
CA PHE A 165 2.54 -13.95 -19.01
C PHE A 165 2.41 -12.61 -19.75
N GLN A 166 3.42 -12.27 -20.55
CA GLN A 166 3.42 -11.11 -21.44
C GLN A 166 3.81 -11.56 -22.85
N GLN A 167 3.02 -11.16 -23.84
CA GLN A 167 3.30 -11.43 -25.25
C GLN A 167 3.42 -10.11 -26.01
N VAL A 168 4.51 -9.96 -26.76
CA VAL A 168 4.67 -8.90 -27.74
C VAL A 168 4.44 -9.54 -29.11
N VAL A 169 3.45 -9.03 -29.86
CA VAL A 169 3.13 -9.50 -31.21
C VAL A 169 3.32 -8.33 -32.18
N GLU A 170 4.19 -8.53 -33.18
CA GLU A 170 4.43 -7.58 -34.27
C GLU A 170 3.93 -8.17 -35.58
N PHE A 171 3.21 -7.37 -36.36
CA PHE A 171 2.78 -7.73 -37.71
C PHE A 171 3.55 -6.88 -38.72
N PRO A 172 4.44 -7.45 -39.54
CA PRO A 172 5.18 -6.70 -40.54
C PRO A 172 4.27 -6.21 -41.68
N SER A 173 4.63 -5.08 -42.28
CA SER A 173 3.98 -4.49 -43.46
C SER A 173 4.39 -5.16 -44.76
#